data_AF-A0A8S2UGR6-F1
#
_entry.id   AF-A0A8S2UGR6-F1
#
_cell.length_a   1.000
_cell.length_b   1.000
_cell.length_c   1.000
_cell.angle_alpha   90.00
_cell.angle_beta   90.00
_cell.angle_gamma   90.00
#
_symmetry.space_group_name_H-M   'P 1'
#
loop_
_entity.id
_entity.type
_entity.pdbx_description
1 polymer ?
#
loop_
_entity_poly.entity_id
_entity_poly.type
_entity_poly.pdbx_seq_one_letter_code
_entity_poly.pdbx_strand_id
1 'polypeptide(L)'
;MVVLLCYLAPIVSGQQPGNCAQQGSGNLGCFDITAQSVCTTVTNEAPLGDQRWWLAGLDLNIDFVIKCGEIAAYQVKWSTGWSDWYVPGVNDMDQKVNTNNGLRRMWSYFDDHYHTYIICKSNAYKSKCC
;
A
#
# COMPACT_ATOMS: atom_id res chain seq x y z
N MET A 1 18.03 16.52 -6.72
CA MET A 1 17.30 15.82 -7.80
C MET A 1 17.40 14.32 -7.50
N VAL A 2 16.41 13.78 -6.78
CA VAL A 2 16.41 12.37 -6.37
C VAL A 2 15.55 11.62 -7.38
N VAL A 3 16.20 10.78 -8.18
CA VAL A 3 15.53 9.92 -9.17
C VAL A 3 14.95 8.74 -8.40
N LEU A 4 13.64 8.77 -8.17
CA LEU A 4 12.91 7.63 -7.65
C LEU A 4 12.79 6.59 -8.79
N LEU A 5 13.68 5.59 -8.78
CA LEU A 5 13.61 4.47 -9.72
C LEU A 5 12.45 3.54 -9.30
N CYS A 6 11.24 3.85 -9.74
CA CYS A 6 10.19 2.85 -9.85
C CYS A 6 10.60 1.88 -10.95
N TYR A 7 11.17 0.73 -10.59
CA TYR A 7 11.41 -0.35 -11.53
C TYR A 7 10.07 -0.92 -11.98
N LEU A 8 9.63 -0.50 -13.17
CA LEU A 8 8.62 -1.21 -13.94
C LEU A 8 9.26 -2.50 -14.47
N ALA A 9 8.98 -3.63 -13.83
CA ALA A 9 9.23 -4.92 -14.44
C ALA A 9 8.18 -5.12 -15.55
N PRO A 10 8.57 -5.44 -16.80
CA PRO A 10 7.60 -5.72 -17.86
C PRO A 10 6.81 -6.98 -17.50
N ILE A 11 5.48 -6.87 -17.56
CA ILE A 11 4.58 -8.02 -17.39
C ILE A 11 4.73 -8.89 -18.63
N VAL A 12 5.59 -9.92 -18.55
CA VAL A 12 5.54 -11.02 -19.51
C VAL A 12 4.30 -11.84 -19.16
N SER A 13 3.29 -11.70 -20.02
CA SER A 13 2.10 -12.54 -20.03
C SER A 13 2.51 -13.99 -20.24
N GLY A 14 2.27 -14.82 -19.22
CA GLY A 14 2.27 -16.28 -19.34
C GLY A 14 3.53 -16.99 -18.84
N GLN A 15 3.63 -17.21 -17.52
CA GLN A 15 4.28 -18.42 -17.02
C GLN A 15 3.66 -18.85 -15.69
N GLN A 16 3.05 -20.05 -15.68
CA GLN A 16 2.54 -20.71 -14.48
C GLN A 16 3.65 -20.95 -13.46
N PRO A 17 3.34 -20.95 -12.15
CA PRO A 17 4.30 -21.27 -11.11
C PRO A 17 4.55 -22.78 -11.11
N GLY A 18 5.71 -23.20 -11.59
CA GLY A 18 6.07 -24.62 -11.61
C GLY A 18 7.53 -24.86 -11.96
N ASN A 19 8.30 -25.32 -10.96
CA ASN A 19 9.57 -26.04 -11.04
C ASN A 19 10.71 -25.42 -11.86
N CYS A 20 11.61 -24.74 -11.16
CA CYS A 20 12.93 -24.42 -11.69
C CYS A 20 13.84 -25.66 -11.59
N ALA A 21 13.97 -26.39 -12.70
CA ALA A 21 15.05 -27.37 -12.84
C ALA A 21 16.38 -26.62 -13.02
N GLN A 22 17.34 -26.86 -12.12
CA GLN A 22 18.69 -26.33 -12.27
C GLN A 22 19.35 -26.93 -13.52
N GLN A 23 19.67 -26.09 -14.50
CA GLN A 23 20.65 -26.44 -15.53
C GLN A 23 21.55 -25.24 -15.87
N GLY A 24 22.85 -25.46 -15.71
CA GLY A 24 23.87 -24.94 -16.62
C GLY A 24 24.33 -23.50 -16.41
N SER A 25 25.53 -23.37 -15.85
CA SER A 25 26.55 -22.32 -16.09
C SER A 25 26.06 -21.04 -16.81
N GLY A 26 25.45 -20.17 -16.01
CA GLY A 26 25.12 -18.79 -16.32
C GLY A 26 24.53 -18.19 -15.05
N ASN A 27 24.99 -17.01 -14.64
CA ASN A 27 24.56 -16.34 -13.40
C ASN A 27 23.09 -15.84 -13.44
N LEU A 28 22.19 -16.56 -14.11
CA LEU A 28 20.76 -16.36 -14.10
C LEU A 28 20.17 -17.30 -13.04
N GLY A 29 20.27 -16.88 -11.78
CA GLY A 29 19.61 -17.55 -10.68
C GLY A 29 18.09 -17.52 -10.88
N CYS A 30 17.43 -18.66 -10.74
CA CYS A 30 15.98 -18.70 -10.61
C CYS A 30 15.60 -18.08 -9.27
N PHE A 31 15.00 -16.89 -9.31
CA PHE A 31 14.46 -16.25 -8.12
C PHE A 31 13.05 -16.77 -7.86
N ASP A 32 12.82 -17.22 -6.63
CA ASP A 32 11.47 -17.53 -6.16
C ASP A 32 10.66 -16.24 -6.04
N ILE A 33 9.83 -15.97 -7.05
CA ILE A 33 8.94 -14.81 -7.06
C ILE A 33 7.67 -15.03 -6.24
N THR A 34 7.44 -16.22 -5.68
CA THR A 34 6.22 -16.51 -4.91
C THR A 34 6.16 -15.71 -3.60
N ALA A 35 7.31 -15.24 -3.11
CA ALA A 35 7.43 -14.34 -1.98
C ALA A 35 7.19 -12.86 -2.32
N GLN A 36 7.15 -12.48 -3.61
CA GLN A 36 6.96 -11.08 -4.00
C GLN A 36 5.54 -10.61 -3.68
N SER A 37 5.42 -9.35 -3.28
CA SER A 37 4.13 -8.70 -3.08
C SER A 37 3.44 -8.44 -4.42
N VAL A 38 2.16 -8.78 -4.51
CA VAL A 38 1.29 -8.36 -5.60
C VAL A 38 0.62 -7.05 -5.19
N CYS A 39 0.81 -6.01 -5.99
CA CYS A 39 0.22 -4.70 -5.74
C CYS A 39 -0.98 -4.46 -6.65
N THR A 40 -2.08 -3.96 -6.09
CA THR A 40 -3.28 -3.60 -6.84
C THR A 40 -3.72 -2.19 -6.48
N THR A 41 -4.29 -1.48 -7.45
CA THR A 41 -4.93 -0.19 -7.20
C THR A 41 -6.40 -0.43 -6.87
N VAL A 42 -6.85 0.08 -5.73
CA VAL A 42 -8.26 0.15 -5.33
C VAL A 42 -8.72 1.57 -5.59
N THR A 43 -9.70 1.74 -6.47
CA THR A 43 -10.16 3.05 -6.93
C THR A 43 -11.51 3.42 -6.33
N ASN A 44 -11.61 4.65 -5.82
CA ASN A 44 -12.86 5.25 -5.35
C ASN A 44 -13.61 4.35 -4.34
N GLU A 45 -12.88 3.81 -3.37
CA GLU A 45 -13.49 3.10 -2.24
C GLU A 45 -14.29 4.10 -1.39
N ALA A 46 -15.47 3.66 -0.94
CA ALA A 46 -16.32 4.45 -0.05
C ALA A 46 -15.66 4.65 1.32
N PRO A 47 -16.11 5.66 2.11
CA PRO A 47 -15.71 5.78 3.50
C PRO A 47 -15.91 4.47 4.25
N LEU A 48 -14.91 4.05 5.03
CA LEU A 48 -14.92 2.75 5.69
C LEU A 48 -15.78 2.74 6.96
N GLY A 49 -16.01 3.90 7.59
CA GLY A 49 -16.70 3.98 8.88
C GLY A 49 -16.00 3.18 9.99
N ASP A 50 -14.68 3.00 9.87
CA ASP A 50 -13.84 2.27 10.80
C ASP A 50 -12.93 3.24 11.54
N GLN A 51 -13.31 3.55 12.78
CA GLN A 51 -12.60 4.49 13.65
C GLN A 51 -11.15 4.11 13.94
N ARG A 52 -10.72 2.87 13.63
CA ARG A 52 -9.30 2.51 13.73
C ARG A 52 -8.42 3.40 12.84
N TRP A 53 -8.90 3.84 11.68
CA TRP A 53 -8.20 4.83 10.85
C TRP A 53 -8.14 6.20 11.53
N TRP A 54 -9.19 6.61 12.25
CA TRP A 54 -9.16 7.87 12.99
C TRP A 54 -8.18 7.82 14.19
N LEU A 55 -8.18 6.70 14.91
CA LEU A 55 -7.54 6.53 16.22
C LEU A 55 -6.07 6.09 16.16
N ALA A 56 -5.60 5.53 15.03
CA ALA A 56 -4.25 5.00 14.93
C ALA A 56 -3.14 6.08 14.85
N GLY A 57 -3.51 7.37 14.75
CA GLY A 57 -2.59 8.48 14.91
C GLY A 57 -1.49 8.51 13.86
N LEU A 58 -0.25 8.23 14.29
CA LEU A 58 0.95 8.24 13.44
C LEU A 58 1.43 6.85 13.00
N ASP A 59 0.69 5.79 13.36
CA ASP A 59 1.04 4.41 13.03
C ASP A 59 1.19 4.19 11.52
N LEU A 60 2.28 3.57 11.10
CA LEU A 60 2.57 3.28 9.70
C LEU A 60 2.09 1.89 9.27
N ASN A 61 1.55 1.08 10.19
CA ASN A 61 1.17 -0.32 9.94
C ASN A 61 -0.34 -0.57 10.08
N ILE A 62 -1.14 0.48 10.22
CA ILE A 62 -2.58 0.35 10.43
C ILE A 62 -3.28 -0.30 9.24
N ASP A 63 -2.79 -0.04 8.04
CA ASP A 63 -3.19 -0.67 6.79
C ASP A 63 -2.94 -2.18 6.80
N PHE A 64 -1.81 -2.63 7.34
CA PHE A 64 -1.55 -4.05 7.52
C PHE A 64 -2.58 -4.66 8.48
N VAL A 65 -2.89 -3.99 9.59
CA VAL A 65 -3.87 -4.46 10.58
C VAL A 65 -5.29 -4.54 10.01
N ILE A 66 -5.70 -3.56 9.19
CA ILE A 66 -7.09 -3.46 8.71
C ILE A 66 -7.29 -4.15 7.37
N LYS A 67 -6.35 -3.98 6.43
CA LYS A 67 -6.47 -4.43 5.03
C LYS A 67 -5.58 -5.62 4.72
N CYS A 68 -4.72 -6.06 5.64
CA CYS A 68 -3.82 -7.19 5.43
C CYS A 68 -2.91 -7.01 4.21
N GLY A 69 -2.35 -5.81 4.11
CA GLY A 69 -1.40 -5.41 3.09
C GLY A 69 -0.86 -4.02 3.41
N GLU A 70 0.19 -3.65 2.70
CA GLU A 70 0.87 -2.36 2.87
C GLU A 70 0.44 -1.42 1.76
N ILE A 71 -0.04 -0.24 2.13
CA ILE A 71 -0.41 0.82 1.21
C ILE A 71 0.86 1.55 0.79
N ALA A 72 1.18 1.46 -0.50
CA ALA A 72 2.35 2.14 -1.06
C ALA A 72 2.09 3.64 -1.27
N ALA A 73 0.88 4.00 -1.68
CA ALA A 73 0.45 5.38 -1.87
C ALA A 73 -1.08 5.48 -1.87
N TYR A 74 -1.62 6.67 -1.56
CA TYR A 74 -3.06 6.92 -1.56
C TYR A 74 -3.46 8.36 -1.90
N GLN A 75 -4.71 8.55 -2.29
CA GLN A 75 -5.38 9.83 -2.47
C GLN A 75 -6.68 9.84 -1.66
N VAL A 76 -7.05 11.01 -1.14
CA VAL A 76 -8.31 11.26 -0.43
C VAL A 76 -9.15 12.22 -1.26
N LYS A 77 -10.45 11.95 -1.38
CA LYS A 77 -11.40 12.81 -2.09
C LYS A 77 -12.03 13.81 -1.14
N TRP A 78 -11.68 15.07 -1.28
CA TRP A 78 -12.27 16.20 -0.59
C TRP A 78 -13.46 16.78 -1.37
N SER A 79 -14.17 17.71 -0.75
CA SER A 79 -15.22 18.49 -1.43
C SER A 79 -14.69 19.30 -2.62
N THR A 80 -13.40 19.65 -2.62
CA THR A 80 -12.72 20.38 -3.69
C THR A 80 -12.12 19.48 -4.78
N GLY A 81 -12.11 18.17 -4.58
CA GLY A 81 -11.50 17.21 -5.51
C GLY A 81 -10.58 16.20 -4.82
N TRP A 82 -9.86 15.41 -5.61
CA TRP A 82 -8.86 14.47 -5.12
C TRP A 82 -7.60 15.21 -4.65
N SER A 83 -6.99 14.75 -3.56
CA SER A 83 -5.65 15.19 -3.16
C SER A 83 -4.58 14.73 -4.16
N ASP A 84 -3.37 15.26 -4.03
CA ASP A 84 -2.18 14.59 -4.56
C ASP A 84 -1.97 13.22 -3.90
N TRP A 85 -1.05 12.43 -4.47
CA TRP A 85 -0.64 11.16 -3.89
C TRP A 85 0.15 11.38 -2.59
N TYR A 86 -0.33 10.76 -1.53
CA TYR A 86 0.36 10.60 -0.27
C TYR A 86 1.09 9.26 -0.24
N VAL A 87 2.31 9.26 0.30
CA VAL A 87 3.11 8.08 0.58
C VAL A 87 3.28 7.99 2.09
N PRO A 88 2.84 6.89 2.74
CA PRO A 88 2.98 6.72 4.18
C PRO A 88 4.41 6.99 4.67
N GLY A 89 4.55 7.89 5.64
CA GLY A 89 5.85 8.22 6.23
C GLY A 89 6.62 9.32 5.52
N VAL A 90 6.17 9.79 4.35
CA VAL A 90 6.92 10.73 3.52
C VAL A 90 6.25 12.10 3.47
N ASN A 91 5.03 12.19 2.95
CA ASN A 91 4.32 13.46 2.72
C ASN A 91 2.88 13.43 3.26
N ASP A 92 2.58 12.51 4.17
CA ASP A 92 1.22 12.15 4.53
C ASP A 92 0.79 12.60 5.93
N MET A 93 1.44 13.63 6.48
CA MET A 93 1.07 14.21 7.77
C MET A 93 -0.16 15.10 7.64
N ASP A 94 -1.17 14.89 8.50
CA ASP A 94 -2.31 15.80 8.62
C ASP A 94 -1.82 17.13 9.22
N GLN A 95 -2.05 18.21 8.49
CA GLN A 95 -1.67 19.56 8.91
C GLN A 95 -2.73 20.20 9.82
N LYS A 96 -3.89 19.56 10.00
CA LYS A 96 -4.90 20.03 10.96
C LYS A 96 -4.51 19.65 12.38
N VAL A 97 -4.53 20.64 13.26
CA VAL A 97 -4.47 20.38 14.71
C VAL A 97 -5.83 19.82 15.13
N ASN A 98 -5.87 18.51 15.34
CA ASN A 98 -7.09 17.81 15.73
C ASN A 98 -7.36 17.99 17.22
N THR A 99 -8.63 17.83 17.63
CA THR A 99 -9.06 17.92 19.04
C THR A 99 -8.16 17.04 19.92
N ASN A 100 -7.64 17.59 21.02
CA ASN A 100 -6.60 17.01 21.90
C ASN A 100 -5.15 17.07 21.40
N ASN A 101 -4.80 17.95 20.45
CA ASN A 101 -3.43 18.14 19.93
C ASN A 101 -2.82 16.86 19.33
N GLY A 102 -3.66 15.93 18.85
CA GLY A 102 -3.19 14.70 18.23
C GLY A 102 -2.70 14.94 16.79
N LEU A 103 -1.43 14.68 16.54
CA LEU A 103 -0.91 14.53 15.18
C LEU A 103 -1.39 13.21 14.60
N ARG A 104 -1.77 13.24 13.32
CA ARG A 104 -2.28 12.08 12.59
C ARG A 104 -1.78 12.11 11.15
N ARG A 105 -2.03 11.04 10.41
CA ARG A 105 -1.73 10.96 8.98
C ARG A 105 -2.99 11.15 8.14
N MET A 106 -2.83 11.50 6.88
CA MET A 106 -3.93 11.79 5.95
C MET A 106 -4.82 10.57 5.68
N TRP A 107 -4.34 9.33 5.88
CA TRP A 107 -5.17 8.13 5.79
C TRP A 107 -6.22 8.05 6.91
N SER A 108 -6.14 8.90 7.95
CA SER A 108 -7.18 8.93 8.98
C SER A 108 -8.55 9.30 8.42
N TYR A 109 -8.58 9.96 7.26
CA TYR A 109 -9.80 10.33 6.54
C TYR A 109 -10.38 9.18 5.72
N PHE A 110 -9.79 7.98 5.71
CA PHE A 110 -10.43 6.81 5.11
C PHE A 110 -11.70 6.40 5.88
N ASP A 111 -11.83 6.82 7.14
CA ASP A 111 -13.03 6.64 7.96
C ASP A 111 -14.25 7.33 7.33
N ASP A 112 -14.08 8.56 6.81
CA ASP A 112 -15.18 9.45 6.42
C ASP A 112 -15.12 10.00 4.98
N HIS A 113 -14.04 9.74 4.22
CA HIS A 113 -13.89 10.18 2.83
C HIS A 113 -13.69 9.02 1.86
N TYR A 114 -14.13 9.25 0.62
CA TYR A 114 -13.76 8.37 -0.49
C TYR A 114 -12.25 8.43 -0.72
N HIS A 115 -11.66 7.30 -1.06
CA HIS A 115 -10.21 7.20 -1.22
C HIS A 115 -9.82 6.23 -2.34
N THR A 116 -8.61 6.42 -2.85
CA THR A 116 -7.97 5.54 -3.84
C THR A 116 -6.58 5.21 -3.31
N TYR A 117 -6.14 3.97 -3.42
CA TYR A 117 -4.83 3.57 -2.90
C TYR A 117 -4.24 2.38 -3.66
N ILE A 118 -2.92 2.26 -3.57
CA ILE A 118 -2.16 1.11 -4.08
C ILE A 118 -1.80 0.26 -2.87
N ILE A 119 -2.28 -0.98 -2.82
CA ILE A 119 -1.96 -1.92 -1.74
C ILE A 119 -1.17 -3.10 -2.25
N CYS A 120 -0.11 -3.45 -1.53
CA CYS A 120 0.79 -4.55 -1.83
C CYS A 120 0.58 -5.68 -0.83
N LYS A 121 0.32 -6.88 -1.33
CA LYS A 121 0.08 -8.09 -0.52
C LYS A 121 1.01 -9.20 -0.97
N SER A 122 1.90 -9.65 -0.10
CA SER A 122 2.68 -10.88 -0.29
C SER A 122 1.88 -12.12 0.13
N ASN A 123 2.24 -13.26 -0.46
CA ASN A 123 1.69 -14.56 -0.02
C ASN A 123 2.08 -14.89 1.43
N ALA A 124 3.17 -14.30 1.96
CA ALA A 124 3.57 -14.45 3.35
C ALA A 124 2.58 -13.79 4.33
N TYR A 125 1.77 -12.82 3.89
CA TYR A 125 0.74 -12.19 4.73
C TYR A 125 -0.53 -13.03 4.89
N LYS A 126 -0.78 -14.02 4.01
CA LYS A 126 -1.97 -14.90 4.12
C LYS A 126 -2.03 -15.69 5.44
N SER A 127 -0.90 -15.98 6.07
CA SER A 127 -0.85 -16.73 7.34
C SER A 127 -0.92 -15.86 8.60
N LYS A 128 -0.78 -14.53 8.48
CA LYS A 128 -0.80 -13.59 9.61
C LYS A 128 -2.11 -12.79 9.73
N CYS A 129 -3.02 -13.02 8.79
CA CYS A 129 -4.23 -12.26 8.58
C CYS A 129 -5.41 -13.21 8.42
N CYS A 130 -5.84 -13.81 9.53
CA CYS A 130 -7.06 -14.62 9.68
C CYS A 130 -7.54 -14.47 11.12
#